data_AF-A0A7W4ZB47-F1
#
_entry.id   AF-A0A7W4ZB47-F1
#
_cell.length_a   1.000
_cell.length_b   1.000
_cell.length_c   1.000
_cell.angle_alpha   90.00
_cell.angle_beta   90.00
_cell.angle_gamma   90.00
#
_symmetry.space_group_name_H-M   'P 1'
#
loop_
_entity.id
_entity.type
_entity.pdbx_description
1 polymer ?
#
loop_
_entity_poly.entity_id
_entity_poly.type
_entity_poly.pdbx_seq_one_letter_code
_entity_poly.pdbx_strand_id
1 'polypeptide(L)'
;MTIEPVEKYIEYFRRCYRADSSDLSLTNITKVRKDRLIHFSERDFLACGELPRTPLVGEKAQSLLEQSDTYRRERRLVYGCLMITGTVDQAGGFSNRRKIFSPLIYFPANLIVEEDIYLDIDTTDIRANLALLRLLLRPEFEASAVDSFLVWCKVLIVYISGPLSGQMQGAFALA
;
A
#
# COMPACT_ATOMS: atom_id res chain seq x y z
N MET A 1 -37.57 -17.74 -0.27
CA MET A 1 -36.35 -17.41 -1.05
C MET A 1 -36.08 -15.94 -0.83
N THR A 2 -35.21 -15.59 0.12
CA THR A 2 -34.88 -14.20 0.45
C THR A 2 -33.96 -13.67 -0.65
N ILE A 3 -34.47 -12.73 -1.43
CA ILE A 3 -33.67 -12.04 -2.44
C ILE A 3 -32.69 -11.14 -1.68
N GLU A 4 -31.42 -11.55 -1.61
CA GLU A 4 -30.37 -10.70 -1.04
C GLU A 4 -30.27 -9.40 -1.86
N PRO A 5 -30.04 -8.23 -1.21
CA PRO A 5 -30.00 -6.95 -1.89
C PRO A 5 -28.95 -6.95 -3.01
N VAL A 6 -29.32 -6.46 -4.19
CA VAL A 6 -28.45 -6.40 -5.37
C VAL A 6 -27.14 -5.65 -5.07
N GLU A 7 -27.15 -4.70 -4.13
CA GLU A 7 -25.96 -3.99 -3.69
C GLU A 7 -24.88 -4.93 -3.12
N LYS A 8 -25.26 -6.00 -2.41
CA LYS A 8 -24.30 -6.96 -1.83
C LYS A 8 -23.54 -7.73 -2.91
N TYR A 9 -24.23 -8.12 -3.98
CA TYR A 9 -23.60 -8.82 -5.10
C TYR A 9 -22.70 -7.90 -5.91
N ILE A 10 -23.12 -6.64 -6.12
CA ILE A 10 -22.27 -5.63 -6.78
C ILE A 10 -20.99 -5.40 -5.97
N GLU A 11 -21.08 -5.28 -4.65
CA GLU A 11 -19.93 -5.12 -3.77
C GLU A 11 -19.03 -6.37 -3.76
N TYR A 12 -19.63 -7.56 -3.74
CA TYR A 12 -18.89 -8.82 -3.86
C TYR A 12 -18.11 -8.92 -5.18
N PHE A 13 -18.76 -8.66 -6.33
CA PHE A 13 -18.09 -8.68 -7.63
C PHE A 13 -17.02 -7.60 -7.76
N ARG A 14 -17.22 -6.42 -7.15
CA ARG A 14 -16.18 -5.38 -7.07
C ARG A 14 -14.98 -5.85 -6.24
N ARG A 15 -15.19 -6.56 -5.14
CA ARG A 15 -14.11 -7.15 -4.34
C ARG A 15 -13.36 -8.23 -5.10
N CYS A 16 -14.07 -9.13 -5.78
CA CYS A 16 -13.46 -10.15 -6.63
C CYS A 16 -12.65 -9.52 -7.77
N TYR A 17 -13.23 -8.55 -8.48
CA TYR A 17 -12.54 -7.83 -9.54
C TYR A 17 -11.33 -7.06 -9.02
N ARG A 18 -11.41 -6.41 -7.85
CA ARG A 18 -10.24 -5.77 -7.21
C ARG A 18 -9.16 -6.79 -6.85
N ALA A 19 -9.54 -7.93 -6.29
CA ALA A 19 -8.61 -9.01 -5.94
C ALA A 19 -7.87 -9.56 -7.18
N ASP A 20 -8.58 -9.73 -8.30
CA ASP A 20 -7.99 -10.20 -9.56
C ASP A 20 -7.21 -9.12 -10.32
N SER A 21 -7.65 -7.86 -10.25
CA SER A 21 -7.18 -6.78 -11.13
C SER A 21 -6.17 -5.83 -10.50
N SER A 22 -5.74 -6.06 -9.26
CA SER A 22 -4.92 -5.07 -8.53
C SER A 22 -3.69 -5.61 -7.84
N ASP A 23 -2.99 -6.58 -8.43
CA ASP A 23 -1.67 -6.91 -7.90
C ASP A 23 -0.68 -5.82 -8.35
N LEU A 24 -0.69 -4.71 -7.61
CA LEU A 24 0.25 -3.62 -7.76
C LEU A 24 1.64 -4.14 -7.41
N SER A 25 2.39 -4.53 -8.44
CA SER A 25 3.74 -5.10 -8.28
C SER A 25 4.77 -3.98 -8.05
N LEU A 26 4.70 -3.32 -6.89
CA LEU A 26 5.66 -2.29 -6.44
C LEU A 26 6.97 -2.94 -5.98
N THR A 27 7.66 -3.64 -6.86
CA THR A 27 8.87 -4.38 -6.49
C THR A 27 10.06 -3.50 -6.08
N ASN A 28 10.07 -2.22 -6.49
CA ASN A 28 11.03 -1.24 -5.99
C ASN A 28 10.52 0.19 -6.17
N ILE A 29 10.24 0.89 -5.06
CA ILE A 29 9.82 2.30 -5.02
C ILE A 29 10.85 3.21 -5.70
N THR A 30 12.14 2.89 -5.67
CA THR A 30 13.17 3.74 -6.32
C THR A 30 13.01 3.82 -7.84
N LYS A 31 12.25 2.90 -8.45
CA LYS A 31 11.93 2.94 -9.89
C LYS A 31 10.75 3.84 -10.22
N VAL A 32 9.95 4.20 -9.23
CA VAL A 32 8.86 5.17 -9.39
C VAL A 32 9.49 6.55 -9.56
N ARG A 33 8.94 7.38 -10.45
CA ARG A 33 9.49 8.70 -10.69
C ARG A 33 9.42 9.56 -9.42
N LYS A 34 10.46 10.35 -9.16
CA LYS A 34 10.57 11.15 -7.92
C LYS A 34 9.46 12.18 -7.72
N ASP A 35 8.87 12.67 -8.80
CA ASP A 35 7.73 13.60 -8.77
C ASP A 35 6.40 12.92 -8.40
N ARG A 36 6.40 11.58 -8.30
CA ARG A 36 5.27 10.74 -7.90
C ARG A 36 5.47 10.09 -6.53
N LEU A 37 6.46 10.57 -5.80
CA LEU A 37 6.91 10.01 -4.53
C LEU A 37 6.96 11.08 -3.46
N ILE A 38 6.26 10.81 -2.37
CA ILE A 38 6.39 11.53 -1.10
C ILE A 38 6.88 10.51 -0.07
N HIS A 39 7.88 10.89 0.71
CA HIS A 39 8.42 10.04 1.77
C HIS A 39 8.04 10.64 3.11
N PHE A 40 7.63 9.78 4.04
CA PHE A 40 7.33 10.17 5.41
C PHE A 40 8.42 9.57 6.28
N SER A 41 9.30 10.44 6.75
CA SER A 41 10.18 10.12 7.86
C SER A 41 9.36 10.17 9.15
N GLU A 42 9.76 9.37 10.14
CA GLU A 42 9.11 9.29 11.47
C GLU A 42 7.92 8.31 11.53
N ARG A 43 7.15 8.38 12.62
CA ARG A 43 6.09 7.43 12.96
C ARG A 43 4.92 7.57 12.00
N ASP A 44 4.36 6.43 11.61
CA ASP A 44 3.19 6.35 10.73
C ASP A 44 1.88 6.60 11.50
N PHE A 45 1.50 7.86 11.69
CA PHE A 45 0.27 8.21 12.40
C PHE A 45 -1.01 7.88 11.63
N LEU A 46 -0.92 7.81 10.29
CA LEU A 46 -2.09 7.63 9.43
C LEU A 46 -2.51 6.15 9.37
N ALA A 47 -1.57 5.24 9.08
CA ALA A 47 -1.88 3.81 9.07
C ALA A 47 -2.16 3.25 10.47
N CYS A 48 -1.63 3.87 11.53
CA CYS A 48 -1.99 3.53 12.92
C CYS A 48 -3.36 4.07 13.32
N GLY A 49 -4.02 4.89 12.50
CA GLY A 49 -5.33 5.47 12.81
C GLY A 49 -5.30 6.54 13.92
N GLU A 50 -4.11 7.04 14.28
CA GLU A 50 -3.96 8.16 15.24
C GLU A 50 -4.38 9.49 14.61
N LEU A 51 -4.14 9.64 13.31
CA LEU A 51 -4.66 10.74 12.50
C LEU A 51 -5.63 10.20 11.45
N PRO A 52 -6.78 10.84 11.23
CA PRO A 52 -7.70 10.45 10.17
C PRO A 52 -7.18 10.87 8.79
N ARG A 53 -6.37 11.93 8.74
CA ARG A 53 -5.77 12.49 7.53
C ARG A 53 -4.48 13.21 7.86
N THR A 54 -3.57 13.30 6.89
CA THR A 54 -2.28 13.97 7.05
C THR A 54 -2.13 15.12 6.07
N PRO A 55 -1.83 16.35 6.51
CA PRO A 55 -1.61 17.46 5.59
C PRO A 55 -0.36 17.22 4.73
N LEU A 56 -0.48 17.54 3.44
CA LEU A 56 0.62 17.56 2.50
C LEU A 56 0.96 19.00 2.13
N VAL A 57 2.22 19.39 2.33
CA VAL A 57 2.69 20.75 2.05
C VAL A 57 3.73 20.79 0.94
N GLY A 58 3.77 21.93 0.24
CA GLY A 58 4.78 22.25 -0.77
C GLY A 58 4.45 21.76 -2.18
N GLU A 59 5.34 22.09 -3.12
CA GLU A 59 5.15 21.90 -4.57
C GLU A 59 4.92 20.43 -4.96
N LYS A 60 5.50 19.48 -4.20
CA LYS A 60 5.27 18.05 -4.44
C LYS A 60 3.83 17.63 -4.21
N ALA A 61 3.16 18.20 -3.20
CA ALA A 61 1.76 17.90 -2.91
C ALA A 61 0.86 18.37 -4.07
N GLN A 62 1.10 19.58 -4.57
CA GLN A 62 0.39 20.14 -5.71
C GLN A 62 0.64 19.34 -6.99
N SER A 63 1.90 19.01 -7.30
CA SER A 63 2.21 18.20 -8.47
C SER A 63 1.58 16.80 -8.39
N LEU A 64 1.55 16.19 -7.21
CA LEU A 64 0.91 14.90 -7.01
C LEU A 64 -0.61 14.98 -7.18
N LEU A 65 -1.24 16.06 -6.70
CA LEU A 65 -2.66 16.34 -6.90
C LEU A 65 -2.99 16.45 -8.39
N GLU A 66 -2.29 17.32 -9.13
CA GLU A 66 -2.49 17.50 -10.58
C GLU A 66 -2.33 16.18 -11.35
N GLN A 67 -1.31 15.39 -11.00
CA GLN A 67 -1.09 14.08 -11.62
C GLN A 67 -2.20 13.08 -11.25
N SER A 68 -2.66 13.08 -10.00
CA SER A 68 -3.73 12.19 -9.55
C SER A 68 -5.06 12.49 -10.25
N ASP A 69 -5.36 13.76 -10.49
CA ASP A 69 -6.56 14.19 -11.20
C ASP A 69 -6.47 13.91 -12.71
N THR A 70 -5.32 14.19 -13.32
CA THR A 70 -5.10 13.97 -14.76
C THR A 70 -5.20 12.49 -15.13
N TYR A 71 -4.60 11.61 -14.31
CA TYR A 71 -4.50 10.18 -14.60
C TYR A 71 -5.47 9.33 -13.76
N ARG A 72 -6.55 9.92 -13.24
CA ARG A 72 -7.47 9.27 -12.28
C ARG A 72 -8.06 7.93 -12.75
N ARG A 73 -8.16 7.72 -14.06
CA ARG A 73 -8.65 6.45 -14.65
C ARG A 73 -7.57 5.38 -14.81
N GLU A 74 -6.31 5.80 -14.89
CA GLU A 74 -5.18 4.93 -15.25
C GLU A 74 -4.29 4.61 -14.05
N ARG A 75 -4.23 5.50 -13.07
CA ARG A 75 -3.31 5.40 -11.92
C ARG A 75 -4.05 5.51 -10.61
N ARG A 76 -3.54 4.81 -9.61
CA ARG A 76 -4.08 4.86 -8.26
C ARG A 76 -2.99 5.39 -7.33
N LEU A 77 -3.38 6.34 -6.48
CA LEU A 77 -2.53 6.75 -5.38
C LEU A 77 -2.58 5.67 -4.31
N VAL A 78 -1.40 5.25 -3.84
CA VAL A 78 -1.30 4.29 -2.74
C VAL A 78 -0.38 4.80 -1.63
N TYR A 79 -0.75 4.45 -0.40
CA TYR A 79 0.02 4.68 0.80
C TYR A 79 0.74 3.38 1.18
N GLY A 80 2.07 3.36 1.09
CA GLY A 80 2.86 2.16 1.37
C GLY A 80 3.41 2.15 2.80
N CYS A 81 3.19 1.05 3.51
CA CYS A 81 3.74 0.82 4.85
C CYS A 81 4.60 -0.44 4.91
N LEU A 82 5.30 -0.60 6.02
CA LEU A 82 6.19 -1.74 6.28
C LEU A 82 7.19 -1.90 5.13
N MET A 83 8.00 -0.86 4.93
CA MET A 83 8.99 -0.81 3.86
C MET A 83 10.06 -1.89 4.06
N ILE A 84 10.11 -2.84 3.13
CA ILE A 84 11.12 -3.90 3.11
C ILE A 84 12.24 -3.49 2.16
N THR A 85 13.46 -3.50 2.67
CA THR A 85 14.69 -3.24 1.92
C THR A 85 15.62 -4.43 2.00
N GLY A 86 16.32 -4.73 0.92
CA GLY A 86 17.25 -5.86 0.89
C GLY A 86 17.76 -6.16 -0.51
N THR A 87 18.46 -7.28 -0.64
CA THR A 87 18.94 -7.82 -1.92
C THR A 87 18.49 -9.25 -2.08
N VAL A 88 17.96 -9.60 -3.25
CA VAL A 88 17.56 -10.96 -3.58
C VAL A 88 18.35 -11.45 -4.79
N ASP A 89 18.81 -12.68 -4.73
CA ASP A 89 19.49 -13.36 -5.83
C ASP A 89 18.46 -13.80 -6.87
N GLN A 90 18.69 -13.49 -8.15
CA GLN A 90 17.86 -14.01 -9.22
C GLN A 90 18.37 -15.38 -9.68
N ALA A 91 17.44 -16.32 -9.93
CA ALA A 91 17.76 -17.57 -10.58
C ALA A 91 18.25 -17.28 -12.01
N GLY A 92 19.56 -17.44 -12.25
CA GLY A 92 20.17 -17.11 -13.56
C GLY A 92 21.68 -16.83 -13.61
N GLY A 93 22.44 -17.05 -12.53
CA GLY A 93 23.91 -16.95 -12.55
C GLY A 93 24.50 -16.02 -11.48
N PHE A 94 25.81 -16.17 -11.26
CA PHE A 94 26.58 -15.74 -10.07
C PHE A 94 26.69 -14.21 -9.81
N SER A 95 25.91 -13.35 -10.48
CA SER A 95 26.12 -11.89 -10.39
C SER A 95 24.89 -10.99 -10.43
N ASN A 96 23.66 -11.49 -10.58
CA ASN A 96 22.49 -10.61 -10.71
C ASN A 96 21.71 -10.46 -9.39
N ARG A 97 22.30 -9.70 -8.46
CA ARG A 97 21.65 -9.31 -7.20
C ARG A 97 20.71 -8.13 -7.42
N ARG A 98 19.43 -8.32 -7.13
CA ARG A 98 18.42 -7.28 -7.25
C ARG A 98 18.18 -6.60 -5.90
N LYS A 99 18.39 -5.28 -5.84
CA LYS A 99 17.95 -4.47 -4.68
C LYS A 99 16.43 -4.33 -4.67
N ILE A 100 15.86 -4.48 -3.48
CA ILE A 100 14.44 -4.32 -3.18
C ILE A 100 14.31 -3.15 -2.22
N PHE A 101 13.32 -2.31 -2.47
CA PHE A 101 12.82 -1.30 -1.54
C PHE A 101 11.34 -1.13 -1.83
N SER A 102 10.50 -1.88 -1.12
CA SER A 102 9.10 -2.13 -1.51
C SER A 102 8.21 -2.15 -0.28
N PRO A 103 6.99 -1.59 -0.34
CA PRO A 103 6.04 -1.71 0.75
C PRO A 103 5.51 -3.14 0.80
N LEU A 104 5.40 -3.72 2.00
CA LEU A 104 4.78 -5.03 2.18
C LEU A 104 3.25 -4.92 2.18
N ILE A 105 2.73 -3.84 2.77
CA ILE A 105 1.30 -3.52 2.77
C ILE A 105 1.09 -2.12 2.21
N TYR A 106 -0.07 -1.90 1.62
CA TYR A 106 -0.45 -0.58 1.13
C TYR A 106 -1.96 -0.38 1.20
N PHE A 107 -2.35 0.88 1.23
CA PHE A 107 -3.75 1.32 1.27
C PHE A 107 -4.04 2.12 0.00
N PRO A 108 -5.24 1.97 -0.60
CA PRO A 108 -5.77 2.97 -1.50
C PRO A 108 -5.79 4.33 -0.80
N ALA A 109 -5.30 5.35 -1.48
CA ALA A 109 -5.19 6.69 -0.92
C ALA A 109 -5.85 7.72 -1.84
N ASN A 110 -6.29 8.83 -1.26
CA ASN A 110 -6.88 9.96 -1.97
C ASN A 110 -6.27 11.27 -1.48
N LEU A 111 -6.29 12.28 -2.35
CA LEU A 111 -6.00 13.65 -1.98
C LEU A 111 -7.31 14.43 -1.90
N ILE A 112 -7.50 15.13 -0.79
CA ILE A 112 -8.67 15.95 -0.51
C ILE A 112 -8.20 17.40 -0.44
N VAL A 113 -8.86 18.28 -1.19
CA VAL A 113 -8.55 19.72 -1.20
C VAL A 113 -9.62 20.44 -0.40
N GLU A 114 -9.21 21.05 0.71
CA GLU A 114 -10.03 21.98 1.50
C GLU A 114 -9.31 23.35 1.52
N GLU A 115 -8.85 23.81 2.69
CA GLU A 115 -7.91 24.93 2.80
C GLU A 115 -6.49 24.51 2.42
N ASP A 116 -6.11 23.28 2.78
CA ASP A 116 -4.86 22.62 2.42
C ASP A 116 -5.13 21.32 1.64
N ILE A 117 -4.07 20.72 1.10
CA ILE A 117 -4.12 19.38 0.52
C ILE A 117 -3.93 18.35 1.63
N TYR A 118 -4.92 17.49 1.83
CA TYR A 118 -4.87 16.41 2.79
C TYR A 118 -4.77 15.07 2.09
N LEU A 119 -3.99 14.18 2.70
CA LEU A 119 -3.94 12.78 2.35
C LEU A 119 -4.89 11.99 3.26
N ASP A 120 -5.70 11.16 2.63
CA ASP A 120 -6.61 10.22 3.27
C ASP A 120 -6.37 8.79 2.74
N ILE A 121 -6.58 7.77 3.59
CA ILE A 121 -6.38 6.36 3.24
C ILE A 121 -7.61 5.53 3.60
N ASP A 122 -7.94 4.55 2.75
CA ASP A 122 -8.98 3.58 3.07
C ASP A 122 -8.41 2.47 3.98
N THR A 123 -8.49 2.68 5.30
CA THR A 123 -8.04 1.70 6.30
C THR A 123 -8.85 0.40 6.31
N THR A 124 -9.99 0.36 5.61
CA THR A 124 -10.83 -0.84 5.50
C THR A 124 -10.36 -1.76 4.37
N ASP A 125 -9.72 -1.20 3.34
CA ASP A 125 -9.16 -1.88 2.16
C ASP A 125 -7.62 -2.00 2.25
N ILE A 126 -7.15 -2.73 3.26
CA ILE A 126 -5.71 -3.04 3.41
C ILE A 126 -5.31 -4.08 2.37
N ARG A 127 -4.26 -3.80 1.61
CA ARG A 127 -3.74 -4.68 0.56
C ARG A 127 -2.30 -5.09 0.85
N ALA A 128 -1.94 -6.28 0.40
CA ALA A 128 -0.59 -6.81 0.50
C ALA A 128 0.08 -6.73 -0.88
N ASN A 129 1.37 -6.46 -0.90
CA ASN A 129 2.18 -6.63 -2.10
C ASN A 129 2.51 -8.12 -2.24
N LEU A 130 1.63 -8.87 -2.91
CA LEU A 130 1.73 -10.33 -2.98
C LEU A 130 3.00 -10.76 -3.72
N ALA A 131 3.44 -9.97 -4.71
CA ALA A 131 4.71 -10.21 -5.40
C ALA A 131 5.92 -10.15 -4.45
N LEU A 132 5.95 -9.16 -3.54
CA LEU A 132 6.98 -9.09 -2.49
C LEU A 132 6.81 -10.21 -1.47
N LEU A 133 5.58 -10.47 -1.01
CA LEU A 133 5.32 -11.50 0.00
C LEU A 133 5.75 -12.89 -0.47
N ARG A 134 5.41 -13.28 -1.71
CA ARG A 134 5.85 -14.54 -2.33
C ARG A 134 7.36 -14.66 -2.43
N LEU A 135 8.07 -13.54 -2.58
CA LEU A 135 9.54 -13.52 -2.61
C LEU A 135 10.16 -13.70 -1.23
N LEU A 136 9.48 -13.24 -0.17
CA LEU A 136 9.93 -13.37 1.22
C LEU A 136 9.61 -14.75 1.80
N LEU A 137 8.52 -15.37 1.35
CA LEU A 137 8.14 -16.71 1.78
C LEU A 137 9.08 -17.76 1.18
N ARG A 138 9.51 -18.70 2.01
CA ARG A 138 10.24 -19.88 1.52
C ARG A 138 9.29 -20.76 0.71
N PRO A 139 9.80 -21.52 -0.28
CA PRO A 139 8.98 -22.43 -1.10
C PRO A 139 8.18 -23.47 -0.29
N GLU A 140 8.62 -23.74 0.94
CA GLU A 140 8.03 -24.68 1.88
C GLU A 140 6.74 -24.16 2.55
N PHE A 141 6.46 -22.86 2.49
CA PHE A 141 5.23 -22.29 3.03
C PHE A 141 4.12 -22.32 1.97
N GLU A 142 3.00 -22.94 2.32
CA GLU A 142 1.85 -23.06 1.43
C GLU A 142 1.23 -21.70 1.06
N ALA A 143 0.61 -21.65 -0.13
CA ALA A 143 -0.12 -20.48 -0.63
C ALA A 143 -1.18 -19.96 0.37
N SER A 144 -1.69 -20.82 1.26
CA SER A 144 -2.63 -20.46 2.32
C SER A 144 -2.09 -19.44 3.34
N ALA A 145 -0.76 -19.35 3.52
CA ALA A 145 -0.13 -18.34 4.36
C ALA A 145 -0.24 -16.93 3.76
N VAL A 146 -0.26 -16.83 2.43
CA VAL A 146 -0.46 -15.57 1.69
C VAL A 146 -1.89 -15.07 1.89
N ASP A 147 -2.87 -15.97 1.80
CA ASP A 147 -4.29 -15.64 1.93
C ASP A 147 -4.65 -15.17 3.35
N SER A 148 -3.98 -15.74 4.36
CA SER A 148 -4.21 -15.38 5.77
C SER A 148 -3.45 -14.11 6.20
N PHE A 149 -2.45 -13.66 5.44
CA PHE A 149 -1.54 -12.59 5.83
C PHE A 149 -2.26 -11.28 6.17
N LEU A 150 -3.28 -10.89 5.40
CA LEU A 150 -4.02 -9.65 5.63
C LEU A 150 -4.87 -9.69 6.91
N VAL A 151 -5.32 -10.86 7.34
CA VAL A 151 -6.02 -11.03 8.62
C VAL A 151 -5.09 -10.70 9.77
N TRP A 152 -3.85 -11.20 9.71
CA TRP A 152 -2.82 -10.91 10.71
C TRP A 152 -2.38 -9.44 10.70
N CYS A 153 -2.28 -8.81 9.53
CA CYS A 153 -1.93 -7.39 9.45
C CYS A 153 -2.99 -6.49 10.08
N LYS A 154 -4.29 -6.79 9.92
CA LYS A 154 -5.36 -6.04 10.61
C LYS A 154 -5.20 -6.11 12.13
N VAL A 155 -4.87 -7.30 12.66
CA VAL A 155 -4.62 -7.47 14.11
C VAL A 155 -3.36 -6.73 14.55
N LEU A 156 -2.29 -6.77 13.76
CA LEU A 156 -1.02 -6.11 14.07
C LEU A 156 -1.15 -4.57 14.09
N ILE A 157 -1.86 -3.98 13.12
CA ILE A 157 -2.10 -2.53 13.07
C ILE A 157 -2.96 -2.07 14.26
N VAL A 158 -3.98 -2.85 14.64
CA VAL A 158 -4.79 -2.61 15.86
C VAL A 158 -3.95 -2.72 17.13
N TYR A 159 -2.90 -3.55 17.15
CA TYR A 159 -2.01 -3.67 18.30
C TYR A 159 -0.98 -2.53 18.39
N ILE A 160 -0.49 -2.02 17.25
CA ILE A 160 0.48 -0.89 17.18
C ILE A 160 -0.19 0.45 17.52
N SER A 161 -1.50 0.58 17.35
CA SER A 161 -2.28 1.73 17.84
C SER A 161 -2.51 1.74 19.35
N GLY A 162 -2.12 0.68 20.07
CA GLY A 162 -1.85 0.70 21.51
C GLY A 162 -0.49 1.36 21.83
N PRO A 163 -0.16 1.63 23.10
CA PRO A 163 1.04 2.40 23.45
C PRO A 163 2.31 1.55 23.24
N LEU A 164 2.83 1.51 22.02
CA LEU A 164 4.15 0.94 21.74
C LEU A 164 4.97 1.87 20.84
N SER A 165 6.04 2.37 21.45
CA SER A 165 7.13 3.15 20.89
C SER A 165 7.94 2.31 19.90
N GLY A 166 7.67 2.47 18.60
CA GLY A 166 8.49 1.88 17.54
C GLY A 166 8.46 2.78 16.31
N GLN A 167 9.61 3.32 15.91
CA GLN A 167 9.75 4.11 14.68
C GLN A 167 9.52 3.19 13.46
N MET A 168 8.45 3.45 12.70
CA MET A 168 8.19 2.80 11.41
C MET A 168 8.14 3.87 10.33
N GLN A 169 9.07 3.81 9.36
CA GLN A 169 9.13 4.72 8.22
C GLN A 169 8.15 4.27 7.11
N GLY A 170 7.32 5.20 6.62
CA GLY A 170 6.40 5.00 5.50
C GLY A 170 6.94 5.60 4.19
N ALA A 171 6.59 5.02 3.04
CA ALA A 171 6.94 5.57 1.73
C ALA A 171 5.82 5.33 0.71
N PHE A 172 5.59 6.33 -0.14
CA PHE A 172 4.48 6.34 -1.08
C PHE A 172 4.93 5.92 -2.46
N ALA A 173 3.98 5.56 -3.30
CA ALA A 173 4.16 5.53 -4.74
C ALA A 173 2.84 5.85 -5.44
N LEU A 174 2.85 6.77 -6.41
CA LEU A 174 1.83 6.72 -7.45
C LEU A 174 2.19 5.57 -8.38
N ALA A 175 1.33 4.57 -8.46
CA ALA A 175 1.58 3.35 -9.19
C ALA A 175 0.53 3.12 -10.28
#